data_AF-A0A445K1Y9-F1
#
_entry.id   AF-A0A445K1Y9-F1
#
_cell.length_a   1.000
_cell.length_b   1.000
_cell.length_c   1.000
_cell.angle_alpha   90.00
_cell.angle_beta   90.00
_cell.angle_gamma   90.00
#
_symmetry.space_group_name_H-M   'P 1'
#
loop_
_entity.id
_entity.type
_entity.pdbx_description
1 polymer ?
#
loop_
_entity_poly.entity_id
_entity_poly.type
_entity_poly.pdbx_seq_one_letter_code
_entity_poly.pdbx_strand_id
1 'polypeptide(L)'
;MASLQTTATLSYSSSLRKVKDAIHVPKPARVTYSVPKVTRRKLQVEELINGSVDSTPLEKNAITTHIYEGLFSPSKKSNMATVQLYSILEAVADRIEMHKNICEQRNNWNTLLLNSINMITLTATAMAGVAAATSGDTTPLLALKLSSALLFSAATGMSLITNQIQPSQLTEEQRNATRLFKQLHTQIQNIIALGNPTEEDVKGSMEKVLALDRAYPLPLLGAMLDKFPEKYEPAVWWPSSQFQRRSRTQESNNGWSEDLEMEMREVIEVVKKKDIEDYERLGNIALKVNRSLAIAGPLLSGIAAVGTSFVGNGSWAALVPLMAGSLASVVNAFEHGGQIGMVFEMYRNCGGFFTLLEQTIQATLEEKNLDKRENGEVFEMKVAMKLGRSVSELRRLASKSASCCMKGITVDEFASKLF
;
A
#
# COMPACT_ATOMS: atom_id res chain seq x y z
N MET A 1 -36.08 35.74 -41.98
CA MET A 1 -36.09 37.20 -42.18
C MET A 1 -35.92 37.88 -40.82
N ALA A 2 -35.26 39.03 -40.83
CA ALA A 2 -34.68 39.74 -39.70
C ALA A 2 -35.63 40.11 -38.55
N SER A 3 -35.07 40.29 -37.35
CA SER A 3 -35.39 41.44 -36.48
C SER A 3 -34.31 41.62 -35.41
N LEU A 4 -33.65 42.78 -35.48
CA LEU A 4 -32.74 43.34 -34.47
C LEU A 4 -33.46 43.62 -33.14
N GLN A 5 -32.78 43.46 -32.01
CA GLN A 5 -32.84 44.42 -30.90
C GLN A 5 -31.49 44.49 -30.16
N THR A 6 -31.07 45.73 -29.91
CA THR A 6 -29.78 46.18 -29.37
C THR A 6 -29.99 46.81 -27.99
N THR A 7 -28.92 46.79 -27.17
CA THR A 7 -28.62 47.64 -25.98
C THR A 7 -29.47 47.43 -24.71
N ALA A 8 -28.92 47.44 -23.48
CA ALA A 8 -28.02 48.46 -22.94
C ALA A 8 -26.91 47.95 -21.99
N THR A 9 -25.80 48.68 -22.06
CA THR A 9 -24.60 48.69 -21.22
C THR A 9 -24.86 49.24 -19.82
N LEU A 10 -24.33 48.58 -18.78
CA LEU A 10 -24.17 49.16 -17.45
C LEU A 10 -22.69 49.42 -17.17
N SER A 11 -22.34 50.70 -17.26
CA SER A 11 -21.10 51.27 -16.74
C SER A 11 -21.22 51.39 -15.22
N TYR A 12 -20.22 50.90 -14.47
CA TYR A 12 -20.02 51.37 -13.09
C TYR A 12 -18.56 51.74 -12.82
N SER A 13 -18.47 52.96 -12.30
CA SER A 13 -17.33 53.80 -11.99
C SER A 13 -16.27 53.15 -11.07
N SER A 14 -15.01 53.29 -11.47
CA SER A 14 -13.82 53.02 -10.65
C SER A 14 -13.55 54.19 -9.69
N SER A 15 -13.82 54.00 -8.40
CA SER A 15 -13.38 54.91 -7.33
C SER A 15 -12.01 54.47 -6.80
N LEU A 16 -10.95 55.17 -7.18
CA LEU A 16 -9.61 55.09 -6.58
C LEU A 16 -9.64 55.58 -5.12
N ARG A 17 -9.62 54.66 -4.14
CA ARG A 17 -9.24 55.00 -2.76
C ARG A 17 -7.76 54.70 -2.55
N LYS A 18 -6.95 55.75 -2.43
CA LYS A 18 -5.58 55.67 -1.91
C LYS A 18 -5.64 55.40 -0.41
N VAL A 19 -5.37 54.17 0.00
CA VAL A 19 -5.07 53.83 1.39
C VAL A 19 -3.57 54.06 1.60
N LYS A 20 -3.23 55.02 2.48
CA LYS A 20 -1.87 55.20 3.00
C LYS A 20 -1.74 54.32 4.25
N ASP A 21 -1.23 53.10 4.08
CA ASP A 21 -0.80 52.29 5.22
C ASP A 21 0.70 52.49 5.45
N ALA A 22 1.04 53.05 6.61
CA ALA A 22 2.40 53.11 7.12
C ALA A 22 2.71 51.77 7.79
N ILE A 23 3.62 50.99 7.20
CA ILE A 23 4.12 49.74 7.79
C ILE A 23 5.04 50.11 8.96
N HIS A 24 4.54 49.99 10.19
CA HIS A 24 5.35 50.07 11.39
C HIS A 24 5.99 48.69 11.63
N VAL A 25 7.26 48.53 11.24
CA VAL A 25 8.04 47.31 11.51
C VAL A 25 8.49 47.33 12.98
N PRO A 26 8.07 46.40 13.84
CA PRO A 26 8.62 46.29 15.18
C PRO A 26 10.05 45.74 15.09
N LYS A 27 11.01 46.42 15.72
CA LYS A 27 12.38 45.90 15.89
C LYS A 27 12.32 44.59 16.68
N PRO A 28 12.99 43.50 16.26
CA PRO A 28 13.06 42.29 17.08
C PRO A 28 13.87 42.57 18.34
N ALA A 29 13.33 42.18 19.50
CA ALA A 29 14.04 42.21 20.76
C ALA A 29 15.25 41.27 20.68
N ARG A 30 16.42 41.78 21.08
CA ARG A 30 17.67 41.01 21.14
C ARG A 30 17.57 40.06 22.33
N VAL A 31 17.20 38.79 22.08
CA VAL A 31 17.19 37.75 23.11
C VAL A 31 18.63 37.26 23.32
N THR A 32 19.21 37.62 24.45
CA THR A 32 20.49 37.08 24.90
C THR A 32 20.24 35.67 25.45
N TYR A 33 20.76 34.64 24.78
CA TYR A 33 20.71 33.28 25.30
C TYR A 33 21.74 33.10 26.41
N SER A 34 21.30 33.10 27.68
CA SER A 34 22.10 32.55 28.77
C SER A 34 21.93 31.03 28.79
N VAL A 35 23.01 30.30 28.51
CA VAL A 35 23.06 28.83 28.61
C VAL A 35 22.84 28.43 30.08
N PRO A 36 21.84 27.60 30.42
CA PRO A 36 21.68 27.11 31.78
C PRO A 36 22.75 26.05 32.09
N LYS A 37 23.47 26.21 33.20
CA LYS A 37 24.32 25.15 33.77
C LYS A 37 23.44 23.97 34.15
N VAL A 38 23.79 22.79 33.62
CA VAL A 38 23.16 21.51 33.94
C VAL A 38 23.32 21.20 35.44
N THR A 39 22.21 21.25 36.17
CA THR A 39 22.11 20.72 37.54
C THR A 39 21.41 19.37 37.47
N ARG A 40 22.10 18.29 37.84
CA ARG A 40 21.48 16.97 38.04
C ARG A 40 20.49 17.06 39.20
N ARG A 41 19.19 16.98 38.92
CA ARG A 41 18.17 16.61 39.90
C ARG A 41 17.41 15.38 39.41
N LYS A 42 17.29 14.39 40.30
CA LYS A 42 16.43 13.21 40.15
C LYS A 42 14.98 13.69 40.06
N LEU A 43 14.25 13.20 39.07
CA LEU A 43 12.86 13.56 38.83
C LEU A 43 11.96 12.55 39.55
N GLN A 44 11.32 12.99 40.64
CA GLN A 44 10.17 12.31 41.24
C GLN A 44 8.95 12.81 40.47
N VAL A 45 8.24 11.88 39.81
CA VAL A 45 6.95 12.14 39.14
C VAL A 45 5.86 11.73 40.11
N GLU A 46 5.35 12.68 40.89
CA GLU A 46 4.04 12.60 41.51
C GLU A 46 3.52 14.05 41.53
N GLU A 47 2.22 14.26 41.28
CA GLU A 47 1.55 15.56 41.04
C GLU A 47 1.56 16.11 39.60
N LEU A 48 0.80 15.47 38.72
CA LEU A 48 0.02 16.19 37.70
C LEU A 48 -1.22 15.36 37.30
N ILE A 49 -2.05 15.06 38.29
CA ILE A 49 -3.41 14.55 38.08
C ILE A 49 -4.35 15.59 38.68
N ASN A 50 -4.91 16.44 37.82
CA ASN A 50 -6.29 16.95 37.90
C ASN A 50 -6.48 18.07 36.88
N GLY A 51 -7.16 17.77 35.77
CA GLY A 51 -7.52 18.77 34.79
C GLY A 51 -8.15 18.25 33.49
N SER A 52 -9.39 17.78 33.59
CA SER A 52 -10.41 17.77 32.52
C SER A 52 -10.40 16.69 31.43
N VAL A 53 -11.61 16.20 31.18
CA VAL A 53 -12.06 15.01 30.45
C VAL A 53 -12.20 15.28 28.95
N ASP A 54 -11.63 14.42 28.08
CA ASP A 54 -12.41 13.70 27.06
C ASP A 54 -11.68 12.45 26.51
N SER A 55 -12.41 11.33 26.56
CA SER A 55 -12.28 10.00 25.93
C SER A 55 -10.90 9.42 25.45
N THR A 56 -10.41 8.47 26.26
CA THR A 56 -9.59 7.26 25.96
C THR A 56 -8.14 7.41 25.46
N PRO A 57 -7.17 7.34 26.39
CA PRO A 57 -6.18 6.26 26.36
C PRO A 57 -5.77 5.82 27.78
N LEU A 58 -6.54 4.94 28.42
CA LEU A 58 -6.19 4.40 29.75
C LEU A 58 -5.90 2.90 29.74
N GLU A 59 -6.48 2.12 28.82
CA GLU A 59 -6.30 0.65 28.82
C GLU A 59 -4.95 0.18 28.26
N LYS A 60 -4.37 0.85 27.24
CA LYS A 60 -3.06 0.46 26.69
C LYS A 60 -1.91 0.71 27.66
N ASN A 61 -2.02 1.73 28.52
CA ASN A 61 -0.97 2.05 29.49
C ASN A 61 -1.04 1.14 30.72
N ALA A 62 -2.23 0.80 31.19
CA ALA A 62 -2.40 -0.09 32.35
C ALA A 62 -1.84 -1.51 32.10
N ILE A 63 -1.98 -2.04 30.88
CA ILE A 63 -1.41 -3.35 30.51
C ILE A 63 0.12 -3.29 30.50
N THR A 64 0.71 -2.23 29.94
CA THR A 64 2.17 -2.05 29.89
C THR A 64 2.76 -1.84 31.30
N THR A 65 2.08 -1.09 32.17
CA THR A 65 2.53 -0.86 33.56
C THR A 65 2.47 -2.12 34.42
N HIS A 66 1.40 -2.92 34.30
CA HIS A 66 1.31 -4.22 35.02
C HIS A 66 2.34 -5.25 34.54
N ILE A 67 2.74 -5.21 33.26
CA ILE A 67 3.78 -6.09 32.71
C ILE A 67 5.16 -5.74 33.28
N TYR A 68 5.48 -4.45 33.43
CA TYR A 68 6.73 -4.01 34.05
C TYR A 68 6.79 -4.38 35.55
N GLU A 69 5.68 -4.26 36.27
CA GLU A 69 5.65 -4.57 37.71
C GLU A 69 5.78 -6.08 38.00
N GLY A 70 5.29 -6.94 37.10
CA GLY A 70 5.48 -8.40 37.17
C GLY A 70 6.89 -8.89 36.80
N LEU A 71 7.62 -8.13 35.98
CA LEU A 71 8.98 -8.44 35.52
C LEU A 71 10.06 -8.14 36.58
N PHE A 72 9.79 -7.22 37.51
CA PHE A 72 10.71 -6.84 38.59
C PHE A 72 10.31 -7.39 39.97
N SER A 73 9.37 -8.35 40.04
CA SER A 73 9.08 -9.04 41.29
C SER A 73 10.23 -10.00 41.63
N PRO A 74 10.88 -9.90 42.81
CA PRO A 74 12.12 -10.64 43.12
C PRO A 74 11.97 -12.17 43.26
N SER A 75 10.77 -12.71 43.02
CA SER A 75 10.40 -14.09 43.36
C SER A 75 10.24 -15.05 42.17
N LYS A 76 10.32 -14.57 40.92
CA LYS A 76 10.32 -15.44 39.72
C LYS A 76 11.51 -15.08 38.83
N LYS A 77 12.37 -16.06 38.52
CA LYS A 77 13.34 -15.92 37.42
C LYS A 77 12.54 -15.64 36.14
N SER A 78 12.50 -14.39 35.69
CA SER A 78 11.92 -14.06 34.39
C SER A 78 12.68 -14.83 33.32
N ASN A 79 11.98 -15.64 32.52
CA ASN A 79 12.60 -16.31 31.40
C ASN A 79 13.13 -15.24 30.42
N MET A 80 14.45 -15.22 30.18
CA MET A 80 15.10 -14.25 29.29
C MET A 80 14.43 -14.20 27.91
N ALA A 81 13.98 -15.36 27.40
CA ALA A 81 13.27 -15.45 26.13
C ALA A 81 11.93 -14.67 26.15
N THR A 82 11.21 -14.68 27.28
CA THR A 82 9.98 -13.89 27.43
C THR A 82 10.27 -12.39 27.35
N VAL A 83 11.33 -11.92 28.01
CA VAL A 83 11.73 -10.50 27.98
C VAL A 83 12.09 -10.08 26.56
N GLN A 84 12.89 -10.89 25.86
CA GLN A 84 13.28 -10.63 24.48
C GLN A 84 12.07 -10.61 23.53
N LEU A 85 11.11 -11.53 23.69
CA LEU A 85 9.88 -11.52 22.89
C LEU A 85 9.02 -10.27 23.14
N TYR A 86 8.95 -9.76 24.37
CA TYR A 86 8.28 -8.49 24.63
C TYR A 86 8.97 -7.30 23.95
N SER A 87 10.31 -7.26 23.95
CA SER A 87 11.06 -6.23 23.22
C SER A 87 10.82 -6.31 21.71
N ILE A 88 10.77 -7.52 21.14
CA ILE A 88 10.41 -7.70 19.72
C ILE A 88 8.96 -7.26 19.47
N LEU A 89 8.03 -7.61 20.37
CA LEU A 89 6.62 -7.25 20.25
C LEU A 89 6.42 -5.72 20.24
N GLU A 90 7.11 -4.99 21.11
CA GLU A 90 7.12 -3.52 21.13
C GLU A 90 7.65 -2.94 19.81
N ALA A 91 8.77 -3.47 19.30
CA ALA A 91 9.34 -3.06 18.02
C ALA A 91 8.43 -3.38 16.82
N VAL A 92 7.63 -4.45 16.90
CA VAL A 92 6.59 -4.79 15.91
C VAL A 92 5.41 -3.83 16.02
N ALA A 93 4.97 -3.48 17.22
CA ALA A 93 3.88 -2.52 17.43
C ALA A 93 4.23 -1.14 16.83
N ASP A 94 5.46 -0.67 17.05
CA ASP A 94 5.97 0.57 16.44
C ASP A 94 5.96 0.50 14.91
N ARG A 95 6.43 -0.61 14.31
CA ARG A 95 6.36 -0.83 12.86
C ARG A 95 4.93 -0.83 12.30
N ILE A 96 3.96 -1.37 13.04
CA ILE A 96 2.55 -1.32 12.64
C ILE A 96 2.07 0.13 12.54
N GLU A 97 2.37 0.96 13.54
CA GLU A 97 2.00 2.38 13.54
C GLU A 97 2.74 3.15 12.44
N MET A 98 4.02 2.88 12.26
CA MET A 98 4.84 3.45 11.18
C MET A 98 4.27 3.14 9.79
N HIS A 99 4.05 1.87 9.45
CA HIS A 99 3.48 1.49 8.15
C HIS A 99 2.07 2.05 7.95
N LYS A 100 1.26 2.14 9.01
CA LYS A 100 -0.06 2.77 8.95
C LYS A 100 0.04 4.26 8.61
N ASN A 101 0.90 5.00 9.30
CA ASN A 101 1.09 6.44 9.07
C ASN A 101 1.61 6.70 7.65
N ILE A 102 2.56 5.88 7.17
CA ILE A 102 3.09 6.01 5.81
C ILE A 102 2.01 5.67 4.77
N CYS A 103 1.20 4.63 5.00
CA CYS A 103 0.06 4.29 4.15
C CYS A 103 -0.89 5.50 3.99
N GLU A 104 -1.28 6.15 5.09
CA GLU A 104 -2.13 7.34 5.07
C GLU A 104 -1.47 8.51 4.34
N GLN A 105 -0.17 8.76 4.59
CA GLN A 105 0.59 9.79 3.89
C GLN A 105 0.61 9.56 2.37
N ARG A 106 0.87 8.33 1.93
CA ARG A 106 0.92 7.98 0.50
C ARG A 106 -0.45 8.08 -0.16
N ASN A 107 -1.52 7.72 0.54
CA ASN A 107 -2.88 7.89 0.04
C ASN A 107 -3.25 9.39 -0.13
N ASN A 108 -2.86 10.23 0.83
CA ASN A 108 -3.03 11.68 0.72
C ASN A 108 -2.22 12.25 -0.45
N TRP A 109 -0.98 11.80 -0.64
CA TRP A 109 -0.16 12.17 -1.79
C TRP A 109 -0.82 11.77 -3.12
N ASN A 110 -1.34 10.53 -3.22
CA ASN A 110 -2.05 10.08 -4.43
C ASN A 110 -3.18 11.04 -4.80
N THR A 111 -4.01 11.39 -3.81
CA THR A 111 -5.18 12.26 -4.00
C THR A 111 -4.77 13.69 -4.39
N LEU A 112 -3.78 14.27 -3.68
CA LEU A 112 -3.31 15.63 -3.95
C LEU A 112 -2.65 15.74 -5.32
N LEU A 113 -1.79 14.80 -5.66
CA LEU A 113 -1.05 14.79 -6.91
C LEU A 113 -1.97 14.54 -8.12
N LEU A 114 -2.89 13.57 -8.01
CA LEU A 114 -3.89 13.31 -9.04
C LEU A 114 -4.69 14.57 -9.37
N ASN A 115 -5.26 15.21 -8.34
CA ASN A 115 -6.10 16.40 -8.50
C ASN A 115 -5.30 17.58 -9.05
N SER A 116 -4.07 17.77 -8.56
CA SER A 116 -3.21 18.87 -8.96
C SER A 116 -2.75 18.72 -10.42
N ILE A 117 -2.30 17.54 -10.84
CA ILE A 117 -1.89 17.27 -12.22
C ILE A 117 -3.08 17.43 -13.17
N ASN A 118 -4.24 16.88 -12.84
CA ASN A 118 -5.45 17.04 -13.67
C ASN A 118 -5.86 18.50 -13.78
N MET A 119 -5.89 19.25 -12.68
CA MET A 119 -6.25 20.67 -12.70
C MET A 119 -5.26 21.51 -13.51
N ILE A 120 -3.95 21.28 -13.36
CA ILE A 120 -2.92 21.96 -14.15
C ILE A 120 -3.12 21.64 -15.65
N THR A 121 -3.30 20.36 -15.98
CA THR A 121 -3.48 19.89 -17.36
C THR A 121 -4.75 20.45 -18.00
N LEU A 122 -5.87 20.44 -17.27
CA LEU A 122 -7.16 21.00 -17.74
C LEU A 122 -7.11 22.52 -17.84
N THR A 123 -6.44 23.21 -16.92
CA THR A 123 -6.23 24.66 -16.99
C THR A 123 -5.38 25.03 -18.20
N ALA A 124 -4.29 24.29 -18.45
CA ALA A 124 -3.47 24.45 -19.64
C ALA A 124 -4.28 24.22 -20.92
N THR A 125 -5.11 23.19 -20.93
CA THR A 125 -6.03 22.84 -22.03
C THR A 125 -7.03 23.97 -22.29
N ALA A 126 -7.65 24.52 -21.24
CA ALA A 126 -8.57 25.64 -21.36
C ALA A 126 -7.88 26.90 -21.88
N MET A 127 -6.68 27.22 -21.38
CA MET A 127 -5.88 28.34 -21.89
C MET A 127 -5.52 28.18 -23.37
N ALA A 128 -5.15 26.96 -23.79
CA ALA A 128 -4.92 26.65 -25.21
C ALA A 128 -6.20 26.81 -26.04
N GLY A 129 -7.35 26.40 -25.51
CA GLY A 129 -8.65 26.57 -26.16
C GLY A 129 -9.06 28.02 -26.35
N VAL A 130 -8.91 28.84 -25.30
CA VAL A 130 -9.16 30.29 -25.37
C VAL A 130 -8.20 30.93 -26.37
N ALA A 131 -6.92 30.56 -26.35
CA ALA A 131 -5.95 31.03 -27.34
C ALA A 131 -6.33 30.62 -28.77
N ALA A 132 -6.87 29.41 -28.99
CA ALA A 132 -7.31 28.95 -30.30
C ALA A 132 -8.55 29.70 -30.83
N ALA A 133 -9.43 30.13 -29.94
CA ALA A 133 -10.63 30.91 -30.27
C ALA A 133 -10.37 32.42 -30.41
N THR A 134 -9.20 32.90 -30.00
CA THR A 134 -8.83 34.32 -30.08
C THR A 134 -8.26 34.63 -31.46
N SER A 135 -8.81 35.63 -32.14
CA SER A 135 -8.36 36.07 -33.47
C SER A 135 -7.39 37.26 -33.39
N GLY A 136 -6.29 37.17 -34.15
CA GLY A 136 -5.28 38.22 -34.29
C GLY A 136 -4.09 38.10 -33.32
N ASP A 137 -2.92 38.55 -33.79
CA ASP A 137 -1.66 38.55 -33.00
C ASP A 137 -1.69 39.66 -31.95
N THR A 138 -2.20 39.31 -30.77
CA THR A 138 -2.30 40.22 -29.63
C THR A 138 -1.39 39.75 -28.49
N THR A 139 -0.90 40.68 -27.66
CA THR A 139 -0.08 40.34 -26.49
C THR A 139 -0.76 39.35 -25.51
N PRO A 140 -2.10 39.35 -25.30
CA PRO A 140 -2.78 38.33 -24.51
C PRO A 140 -2.73 36.92 -25.12
N LEU A 141 -2.76 36.78 -26.45
CA LEU A 141 -2.67 35.49 -27.12
C LEU A 141 -1.33 34.80 -26.84
N LEU A 142 -0.24 35.55 -26.96
CA LEU A 142 1.11 35.05 -26.63
C LEU A 142 1.21 34.64 -25.16
N ALA A 143 0.65 35.43 -24.24
CA ALA A 143 0.65 35.11 -22.82
C ALA A 143 -0.12 33.81 -22.52
N LEU A 144 -1.27 33.57 -23.16
CA LEU A 144 -2.04 32.34 -23.01
C LEU A 144 -1.29 31.11 -23.56
N LYS A 145 -0.65 31.23 -24.72
CA LYS A 145 0.17 30.15 -25.31
C LYS A 145 1.33 29.76 -24.39
N LEU A 146 2.08 30.76 -23.91
CA LEU A 146 3.21 30.54 -23.00
C LEU A 146 2.76 29.95 -21.66
N SER A 147 1.66 30.45 -21.10
CA SER A 147 1.11 29.94 -19.83
C SER A 147 0.64 28.50 -19.98
N SER A 148 -0.06 28.19 -21.07
CA SER A 148 -0.49 26.82 -21.38
C SER A 148 0.71 25.89 -21.57
N ALA A 149 1.73 26.30 -22.32
CA ALA A 149 2.95 25.52 -22.54
C ALA A 149 3.67 25.20 -21.22
N LEU A 150 3.80 26.22 -20.36
CA LEU A 150 4.44 26.09 -19.05
C LEU A 150 3.66 25.15 -18.14
N LEU A 151 2.33 25.28 -18.08
CA LEU A 151 1.49 24.41 -17.26
C LEU A 151 1.52 22.95 -17.76
N PHE A 152 1.45 22.71 -19.08
CA PHE A 152 1.61 21.36 -19.61
C PHE A 152 3.01 20.79 -19.30
N SER A 153 4.06 21.60 -19.40
CA SER A 153 5.42 21.17 -19.04
C SER A 153 5.53 20.82 -17.56
N ALA A 154 4.91 21.63 -16.68
CA ALA A 154 4.85 21.36 -15.25
C ALA A 154 4.06 20.06 -14.96
N ALA A 155 2.92 19.85 -15.62
CA ALA A 155 2.15 18.62 -15.52
C ALA A 155 2.96 17.41 -15.97
N THR A 156 3.68 17.48 -17.10
CA THR A 156 4.58 16.41 -17.55
C THR A 156 5.63 16.08 -16.51
N GLY A 157 6.34 17.10 -15.98
CA GLY A 157 7.37 16.90 -14.96
C GLY A 157 6.81 16.28 -13.67
N MET A 158 5.68 16.79 -13.21
CA MET A 158 4.98 16.21 -12.06
C MET A 158 4.57 14.77 -12.32
N SER A 159 3.91 14.47 -13.45
CA SER A 159 3.50 13.11 -13.81
C SER A 159 4.67 12.13 -13.88
N LEU A 160 5.85 12.55 -14.36
CA LEU A 160 7.04 11.69 -14.34
C LEU A 160 7.46 11.33 -12.91
N ILE A 161 7.46 12.31 -12.00
CA ILE A 161 7.81 12.09 -10.58
C ILE A 161 6.73 11.23 -9.90
N THR A 162 5.44 11.50 -10.13
CA THR A 162 4.35 10.69 -9.57
C THR A 162 4.35 9.29 -10.12
N ASN A 163 4.77 9.10 -11.36
CA ASN A 163 4.95 7.78 -11.93
C ASN A 163 6.21 7.10 -11.37
N GLN A 164 7.25 7.81 -10.95
CA GLN A 164 8.35 7.14 -10.25
C GLN A 164 7.96 6.69 -8.84
N ILE A 165 7.23 7.51 -8.10
CA ILE A 165 6.85 7.23 -6.71
C ILE A 165 5.63 6.30 -6.65
N GLN A 166 4.67 6.47 -7.56
CA GLN A 166 3.37 5.80 -7.64
C GLN A 166 2.67 5.62 -6.29
N PRO A 167 2.15 6.72 -5.72
CA PRO A 167 1.64 6.73 -4.36
C PRO A 167 0.54 5.69 -4.09
N SER A 168 -0.33 5.40 -5.07
CA SER A 168 -1.39 4.38 -4.93
C SER A 168 -0.85 2.96 -4.74
N GLN A 169 0.22 2.59 -5.46
CA GLN A 169 0.86 1.29 -5.33
C GLN A 169 1.55 1.15 -3.97
N LEU A 170 2.36 2.14 -3.61
CA LEU A 170 3.03 2.21 -2.32
C LEU A 170 2.03 2.11 -1.16
N THR A 171 0.88 2.78 -1.27
CA THR A 171 -0.18 2.71 -0.25
C THR A 171 -0.61 1.26 0.02
N GLU A 172 -0.74 0.45 -1.03
CA GLU A 172 -1.12 -0.96 -0.91
C GLU A 172 -0.01 -1.83 -0.33
N GLU A 173 1.23 -1.58 -0.74
CA GLU A 173 2.40 -2.25 -0.16
C GLU A 173 2.47 -1.99 1.35
N GLN A 174 2.26 -0.74 1.80
CA GLN A 174 2.26 -0.39 3.22
C GLN A 174 1.05 -0.98 3.97
N ARG A 175 -0.11 -1.09 3.32
CA ARG A 175 -1.29 -1.75 3.89
C ARG A 175 -1.02 -3.24 4.12
N ASN A 176 -0.38 -3.90 3.16
CA ASN A 176 0.04 -5.29 3.28
C ASN A 176 1.11 -5.49 4.36
N ALA A 177 2.10 -4.61 4.43
CA ALA A 177 3.10 -4.61 5.51
C ALA A 177 2.42 -4.50 6.89
N THR A 178 1.50 -3.53 7.06
CA THR A 178 0.72 -3.34 8.29
C THR A 178 -0.02 -4.62 8.68
N ARG A 179 -0.67 -5.30 7.72
CA ARG A 179 -1.38 -6.56 7.95
C ARG A 179 -0.43 -7.67 8.40
N LEU A 180 0.72 -7.83 7.75
CA LEU A 180 1.70 -8.88 8.08
C LEU A 180 2.35 -8.64 9.45
N PHE A 181 2.68 -7.39 9.79
CA PHE A 181 3.18 -7.06 11.12
C PHE A 181 2.12 -7.28 12.21
N LYS A 182 0.83 -6.98 11.96
CA LYS A 182 -0.26 -7.35 12.88
C LYS A 182 -0.34 -8.86 13.09
N GLN A 183 -0.23 -9.65 12.02
CA GLN A 183 -0.20 -11.10 12.13
C GLN A 183 0.99 -11.58 12.95
N LEU A 184 2.19 -11.01 12.74
CA LEU A 184 3.38 -11.32 13.52
C LEU A 184 3.23 -10.93 15.00
N HIS A 185 2.65 -9.77 15.28
CA HIS A 185 2.34 -9.31 16.62
C HIS A 185 1.45 -10.32 17.36
N THR A 186 0.34 -10.74 16.74
CA THR A 186 -0.54 -11.77 17.31
C THR A 186 0.17 -13.13 17.47
N GLN A 187 1.03 -13.52 16.53
CA GLN A 187 1.82 -14.76 16.67
C GLN A 187 2.73 -14.71 17.90
N ILE A 188 3.42 -13.60 18.13
CA ILE A 188 4.30 -13.41 19.29
C ILE A 188 3.50 -13.38 20.59
N GLN A 189 2.37 -12.66 20.62
CA GLN A 189 1.45 -12.67 21.77
C GLN A 189 0.98 -14.08 22.12
N ASN A 190 0.62 -14.88 21.12
CA ASN A 190 0.21 -16.27 21.33
C ASN A 190 1.36 -17.13 21.88
N ILE A 191 2.60 -16.94 21.41
CA ILE A 191 3.78 -17.62 21.97
C ILE A 191 3.95 -17.29 23.45
N ILE A 192 3.85 -16.01 23.81
CA ILE A 192 3.98 -15.55 25.19
C ILE A 192 2.84 -16.11 26.06
N ALA A 193 1.60 -16.07 25.56
CA ALA A 193 0.40 -16.51 26.28
C ALA A 193 0.37 -18.03 26.53
N LEU A 194 0.91 -18.84 25.62
CA LEU A 194 1.02 -20.30 25.78
C LEU A 194 2.01 -20.70 26.90
N GLY A 195 2.90 -19.80 27.31
CA GLY A 195 3.94 -20.06 28.29
C GLY A 195 5.11 -20.89 27.72
N ASN A 196 6.27 -20.82 28.39
CA ASN A 196 7.52 -21.50 28.01
C ASN A 196 8.15 -21.09 26.65
N PRO A 197 8.34 -19.79 26.36
CA PRO A 197 9.05 -19.38 25.15
C PRO A 197 10.51 -19.86 25.16
N THR A 198 11.00 -20.30 24.00
CA THR A 198 12.38 -20.75 23.82
C THR A 198 13.24 -19.73 23.06
N GLU A 199 14.56 -19.91 23.06
CA GLU A 199 15.47 -19.06 22.27
C GLU A 199 15.19 -19.18 20.76
N GLU A 200 14.73 -20.34 20.28
CA GLU A 200 14.31 -20.51 18.90
C GLU A 200 13.07 -19.69 18.54
N ASP A 201 12.13 -19.50 19.47
CA ASP A 201 10.96 -18.63 19.26
C ASP A 201 11.38 -17.16 19.13
N VAL A 202 12.35 -16.73 19.94
CA VAL A 202 12.95 -15.37 19.84
C VAL A 202 13.63 -15.22 18.49
N LYS A 203 14.51 -16.14 18.13
CA LYS A 203 15.24 -16.11 16.86
C LYS A 203 14.29 -16.13 15.66
N GLY A 204 13.30 -17.00 15.66
CA GLY A 204 12.30 -17.09 14.60
C GLY A 204 11.44 -15.84 14.49
N SER A 205 11.05 -15.23 15.61
CA SER A 205 10.30 -13.96 15.60
C SER A 205 11.16 -12.82 15.07
N MET A 206 12.43 -12.73 15.48
CA MET A 206 13.38 -11.74 14.99
C MET A 206 13.64 -11.89 13.49
N GLU A 207 13.86 -13.12 13.01
CA GLU A 207 14.04 -13.41 11.58
C GLU A 207 12.81 -13.00 10.76
N LYS A 208 11.60 -13.23 11.28
CA LYS A 208 10.35 -12.79 10.64
C LYS A 208 10.23 -11.27 10.57
N VAL A 209 10.60 -10.54 11.63
CA VAL A 209 10.64 -9.06 11.60
C VAL A 209 11.59 -8.59 10.50
N LEU A 210 12.81 -9.13 10.47
CA LEU A 210 13.81 -8.74 9.47
C LEU A 210 13.41 -9.14 8.04
N ALA A 211 12.72 -10.26 7.86
CA ALA A 211 12.19 -10.67 6.56
C ALA A 211 11.12 -9.68 6.07
N LEU A 212 10.20 -9.27 6.95
CA LEU A 212 9.19 -8.26 6.61
C LEU A 212 9.81 -6.89 6.32
N ASP A 213 10.80 -6.46 7.10
CA ASP A 213 11.53 -5.21 6.87
C ASP A 213 12.22 -5.20 5.48
N ARG A 214 12.72 -6.36 5.03
CA ARG A 214 13.33 -6.52 3.69
C ARG A 214 12.29 -6.61 2.57
N ALA A 215 11.16 -7.27 2.83
CA ALA A 215 10.09 -7.42 1.84
C ALA A 215 9.34 -6.09 1.60
N TYR A 216 9.27 -5.24 2.62
CA TYR A 216 8.60 -3.94 2.58
C TYR A 216 9.54 -2.82 3.04
N PRO A 217 10.61 -2.53 2.29
CA PRO A 217 11.53 -1.46 2.65
C PRO A 217 10.80 -0.13 2.66
N LEU A 218 11.17 0.75 3.59
CA LEU A 218 10.63 2.10 3.64
C LEU A 218 11.18 2.92 2.47
N PRO A 219 10.35 3.30 1.48
CA PRO A 219 10.82 4.03 0.32
C PRO A 219 10.94 5.51 0.70
N LEU A 220 12.13 5.88 1.18
CA LEU A 220 12.54 7.26 1.43
C LEU A 220 13.57 7.77 0.40
N LEU A 221 13.68 7.12 -0.77
CA LEU A 221 14.64 7.33 -1.87
C LEU A 221 15.84 6.36 -1.81
N GLY A 222 15.79 5.26 -2.57
CA GLY A 222 16.99 4.46 -2.90
C GLY A 222 16.77 2.96 -3.07
N ALA A 223 15.96 2.34 -2.20
CA ALA A 223 15.60 0.92 -2.28
C ALA A 223 14.07 0.80 -2.36
N MET A 224 13.53 1.03 -3.56
CA MET A 224 12.12 0.80 -3.86
C MET A 224 12.01 -0.54 -4.59
N LEU A 225 10.97 -1.32 -4.30
CA LEU A 225 10.64 -2.48 -5.13
C LEU A 225 10.52 -2.01 -6.58
N ASP A 226 10.99 -2.83 -7.52
CA ASP A 226 10.88 -2.48 -8.92
C ASP A 226 9.41 -2.26 -9.27
N LYS A 227 9.08 -1.01 -9.64
CA LYS A 227 7.72 -0.56 -9.93
C LYS A 227 7.16 -1.31 -11.15
N PHE A 228 8.01 -1.54 -12.14
CA PHE A 228 7.63 -2.15 -13.40
C PHE A 228 8.57 -3.30 -13.71
N PRO A 229 8.48 -4.41 -12.96
CA PRO A 229 9.34 -5.54 -13.22
C PRO A 229 9.11 -6.02 -14.65
N GLU A 230 10.16 -6.55 -15.27
CA GLU A 230 10.07 -7.08 -16.63
C GLU A 230 9.03 -8.20 -16.73
N LYS A 231 8.86 -8.95 -15.63
CA LYS A 231 7.90 -10.04 -15.47
C LYS A 231 7.13 -9.86 -14.18
N TYR A 232 5.84 -10.19 -14.23
CA TYR A 232 5.05 -10.33 -13.01
C TYR A 232 5.62 -11.47 -12.16
N GLU A 233 5.81 -11.22 -10.87
CA GLU A 233 6.19 -12.23 -9.89
C GLU A 233 5.30 -12.11 -8.65
N PRO A 234 4.75 -13.22 -8.14
CA PRO A 234 4.02 -13.25 -6.87
C PRO A 234 4.83 -12.66 -5.71
N ALA A 235 4.15 -12.09 -4.72
CA ALA A 235 4.83 -11.55 -3.54
C ALA A 235 5.45 -12.67 -2.67
N VAL A 236 6.73 -12.51 -2.31
CA VAL A 236 7.46 -13.44 -1.43
C VAL A 236 7.82 -12.73 -0.13
N TRP A 237 7.23 -13.15 0.98
CA TRP A 237 7.43 -12.51 2.29
C TRP A 237 8.32 -13.29 3.26
N TRP A 238 8.42 -14.60 3.03
CA TRP A 238 9.06 -15.53 3.96
C TRP A 238 10.08 -16.37 3.21
N PRO A 239 11.27 -16.62 3.79
CA PRO A 239 12.21 -17.56 3.22
C PRO A 239 11.61 -18.98 3.25
N SER A 240 11.83 -19.74 2.19
CA SER A 240 11.21 -21.05 1.91
C SER A 240 11.46 -22.13 2.98
N SER A 241 12.29 -21.87 3.99
CA SER A 241 12.75 -22.84 4.98
C SER A 241 12.14 -22.70 6.38
N GLN A 242 11.25 -21.74 6.64
CA GLN A 242 10.90 -21.36 8.03
C GLN A 242 9.54 -21.85 8.58
N PHE A 243 8.78 -22.64 7.85
CA PHE A 243 7.48 -23.14 8.34
C PHE A 243 7.56 -24.53 8.97
N GLN A 244 8.42 -24.69 9.97
CA GLN A 244 8.34 -25.85 10.86
C GLN A 244 8.16 -25.37 12.30
N ARG A 245 6.90 -25.19 12.71
CA ARG A 245 6.57 -25.12 14.12
C ARG A 245 6.50 -26.56 14.63
N ARG A 246 7.45 -26.93 15.50
CA ARG A 246 7.43 -28.23 16.20
C ARG A 246 6.21 -28.28 17.10
N SER A 247 5.25 -29.14 16.81
CA SER A 247 4.28 -29.56 17.82
C SER A 247 4.93 -30.73 18.57
N ARG A 248 5.23 -30.55 19.86
CA ARG A 248 5.59 -31.67 20.73
C ARG A 248 4.31 -32.28 21.25
N THR A 249 3.78 -33.24 20.49
CA THR A 249 2.77 -34.16 21.02
C THR A 249 3.14 -35.55 20.53
N GLN A 250 3.70 -36.35 21.43
CA GLN A 250 3.95 -37.76 21.23
C GLN A 250 2.61 -38.49 21.36
N GLU A 251 1.81 -38.49 20.31
CA GLU A 251 0.69 -39.42 20.15
C GLU A 251 0.95 -40.29 18.94
N SER A 252 0.65 -41.59 19.08
CA SER A 252 0.98 -42.62 18.08
C SER A 252 0.23 -42.49 16.75
N ASN A 253 -0.61 -41.46 16.59
CA ASN A 253 -1.32 -41.16 15.35
C ASN A 253 -1.48 -39.64 15.15
N ASN A 254 -0.61 -39.01 14.35
CA ASN A 254 -0.56 -37.54 14.18
C ASN A 254 -1.71 -36.95 13.32
N GLY A 255 -2.90 -37.57 13.32
CA GLY A 255 -4.08 -37.10 12.58
C GLY A 255 -3.96 -37.12 11.05
N TRP A 256 -2.88 -37.68 10.48
CA TRP A 256 -2.68 -37.83 9.04
C TRP A 256 -3.19 -39.19 8.55
N SER A 257 -3.99 -39.19 7.50
CA SER A 257 -4.39 -40.38 6.75
C SER A 257 -3.94 -40.28 5.29
N GLU A 258 -3.85 -41.41 4.59
CA GLU A 258 -3.56 -41.45 3.15
C GLU A 258 -4.62 -40.67 2.36
N ASP A 259 -5.89 -40.78 2.74
CA ASP A 259 -6.99 -40.01 2.17
C ASP A 259 -6.76 -38.51 2.30
N LEU A 260 -6.38 -38.03 3.50
CA LEU A 260 -6.11 -36.62 3.74
C LEU A 260 -4.92 -36.11 2.92
N GLU A 261 -3.87 -36.92 2.78
CA GLU A 261 -2.73 -36.56 1.91
C GLU A 261 -3.15 -36.45 0.45
N MET A 262 -3.95 -37.38 -0.06
CA MET A 262 -4.50 -37.31 -1.42
C MET A 262 -5.40 -36.10 -1.60
N GLU A 263 -6.27 -35.80 -0.63
CA GLU A 263 -7.14 -34.64 -0.66
C GLU A 263 -6.33 -33.32 -0.71
N MET A 264 -5.28 -33.19 0.10
CA MET A 264 -4.39 -32.02 0.07
C MET A 264 -3.64 -31.87 -1.26
N ARG A 265 -3.25 -32.98 -1.91
CA ARG A 265 -2.64 -32.95 -3.25
C ARG A 265 -3.60 -32.44 -4.31
N GLU A 266 -4.84 -32.91 -4.28
CA GLU A 266 -5.89 -32.43 -5.19
C GLU A 266 -6.20 -30.95 -4.95
N VAL A 267 -6.23 -30.49 -3.70
CA VAL A 267 -6.37 -29.05 -3.37
C VAL A 267 -5.21 -28.24 -3.96
N ILE A 268 -3.96 -28.70 -3.85
CA ILE A 268 -2.81 -28.02 -4.47
C ILE A 268 -3.00 -27.90 -5.98
N GLU A 269 -3.44 -28.94 -6.66
CA GLU A 269 -3.65 -28.93 -8.12
C GLU A 269 -4.69 -27.89 -8.54
N VAL A 270 -5.78 -27.76 -7.77
CA VAL A 270 -6.78 -26.71 -8.02
C VAL A 270 -6.19 -25.32 -7.75
N VAL A 271 -5.48 -25.11 -6.63
CA VAL A 271 -4.84 -23.84 -6.30
C VAL A 271 -3.89 -23.39 -7.41
N LYS A 272 -3.08 -24.31 -7.96
CA LYS A 272 -2.15 -24.02 -9.06
C LYS A 272 -2.89 -23.59 -10.32
N LYS A 273 -3.78 -24.45 -10.81
CA LYS A 273 -4.42 -24.30 -12.12
C LYS A 273 -5.48 -23.21 -12.17
N LYS A 274 -6.08 -22.87 -11.04
CA LYS A 274 -7.17 -21.89 -10.97
C LYS A 274 -6.74 -20.61 -10.31
N ASP A 275 -6.30 -20.66 -9.06
CA ASP A 275 -6.02 -19.46 -8.31
C ASP A 275 -4.70 -18.82 -8.77
N ILE A 276 -3.57 -19.54 -8.72
CA ILE A 276 -2.25 -18.98 -9.07
C ILE A 276 -2.21 -18.51 -10.53
N GLU A 277 -2.59 -19.37 -11.49
CA GLU A 277 -2.57 -19.04 -12.92
C GLU A 277 -3.44 -17.81 -13.26
N ASP A 278 -4.63 -17.69 -12.67
CA ASP A 278 -5.51 -16.55 -12.97
C ASP A 278 -4.98 -15.25 -12.34
N TYR A 279 -4.43 -15.30 -11.12
CA TYR A 279 -3.78 -14.12 -10.52
C TYR A 279 -2.50 -13.70 -11.25
N GLU A 280 -1.72 -14.65 -11.78
CA GLU A 280 -0.59 -14.35 -12.66
C GLU A 280 -1.04 -13.68 -13.96
N ARG A 281 -2.12 -14.17 -14.57
CA ARG A 281 -2.69 -13.57 -15.78
C ARG A 281 -3.20 -12.16 -15.51
N LEU A 282 -3.99 -11.96 -14.47
CA LEU A 282 -4.56 -10.66 -14.09
C LEU A 282 -3.46 -9.67 -13.69
N GLY A 283 -2.47 -10.13 -12.93
CA GLY A 283 -1.30 -9.34 -12.54
C GLY A 283 -0.50 -8.86 -13.75
N ASN A 284 -0.26 -9.73 -14.74
CA ASN A 284 0.40 -9.36 -16.00
C ASN A 284 -0.39 -8.34 -16.83
N ILE A 285 -1.72 -8.44 -16.85
CA ILE A 285 -2.58 -7.46 -17.54
C ILE A 285 -2.48 -6.11 -16.81
N ALA A 286 -2.65 -6.09 -15.49
CA ALA A 286 -2.57 -4.88 -14.68
C ALA A 286 -1.20 -4.19 -14.83
N LEU A 287 -0.11 -4.97 -14.83
CA LEU A 287 1.25 -4.47 -15.04
C LEU A 287 1.41 -3.77 -16.39
N LYS A 288 0.96 -4.41 -17.47
CA LYS A 288 1.04 -3.85 -18.84
C LYS A 288 0.22 -2.57 -18.98
N VAL A 289 -0.98 -2.55 -18.41
CA VAL A 289 -1.86 -1.37 -18.43
C VAL A 289 -1.22 -0.24 -17.63
N ASN A 290 -0.78 -0.50 -16.39
CA ASN A 290 -0.13 0.49 -15.53
C ASN A 290 1.12 1.09 -16.21
N ARG A 291 1.98 0.25 -16.79
CA ARG A 291 3.19 0.69 -17.50
C ARG A 291 2.87 1.53 -18.72
N SER A 292 1.85 1.15 -19.49
CA SER A 292 1.45 1.88 -20.69
C SER A 292 0.92 3.26 -20.36
N LEU A 293 0.08 3.37 -19.32
CA LEU A 293 -0.49 4.65 -18.88
C LEU A 293 0.58 5.57 -18.28
N ALA A 294 1.50 5.01 -17.49
CA ALA A 294 2.60 5.74 -16.89
C ALA A 294 3.53 6.42 -17.91
N ILE A 295 3.56 5.89 -19.14
CA ILE A 295 4.28 6.47 -20.27
C ILE A 295 3.38 7.44 -21.04
N ALA A 296 2.14 7.02 -21.32
CA ALA A 296 1.21 7.78 -22.15
C ALA A 296 0.83 9.13 -21.53
N GLY A 297 0.57 9.21 -20.22
CA GLY A 297 0.17 10.44 -19.55
C GLY A 297 1.19 11.58 -19.73
N PRO A 298 2.45 11.40 -19.26
CA PRO A 298 3.50 12.39 -19.45
C PRO A 298 3.78 12.72 -20.92
N LEU A 299 3.75 11.71 -21.80
CA LEU A 299 3.99 11.90 -23.24
C LEU A 299 2.91 12.79 -23.87
N LEU A 300 1.65 12.54 -23.58
CA LEU A 300 0.51 13.33 -24.08
C LEU A 300 0.58 14.77 -23.56
N SER A 301 0.87 14.98 -22.28
CA SER A 301 1.09 16.32 -21.72
C SER A 301 2.28 17.02 -22.39
N GLY A 302 3.35 16.30 -22.72
CA GLY A 302 4.51 16.85 -23.43
C GLY A 302 4.17 17.25 -24.87
N ILE A 303 3.42 16.41 -25.59
CA ILE A 303 2.88 16.73 -26.92
C ILE A 303 1.98 17.97 -26.83
N ALA A 304 1.13 18.06 -25.80
CA ALA A 304 0.28 19.22 -25.60
C ALA A 304 1.11 20.48 -25.39
N ALA A 305 2.17 20.43 -24.58
CA ALA A 305 3.10 21.54 -24.35
C ALA A 305 3.70 22.05 -25.67
N VAL A 306 4.24 21.17 -26.51
CA VAL A 306 4.80 21.54 -27.82
C VAL A 306 3.70 22.05 -28.77
N GLY A 307 2.53 21.41 -28.74
CA GLY A 307 1.35 21.74 -29.54
C GLY A 307 0.83 23.16 -29.31
N THR A 308 1.01 23.71 -28.11
CA THR A 308 0.60 25.09 -27.79
C THR A 308 1.24 26.14 -28.70
N SER A 309 2.45 25.89 -29.23
CA SER A 309 3.14 26.81 -30.13
C SER A 309 2.41 27.03 -31.46
N PHE A 310 1.60 26.06 -31.89
CA PHE A 310 0.85 26.10 -33.16
C PHE A 310 -0.56 26.69 -33.02
N VAL A 311 -0.98 27.03 -31.81
CA VAL A 311 -2.29 27.66 -31.54
C VAL A 311 -2.35 29.09 -32.10
N GLY A 312 -3.46 29.46 -32.75
CA GLY A 312 -3.66 30.79 -33.35
C GLY A 312 -3.33 30.90 -34.84
N ASN A 313 -2.72 29.87 -35.45
CA ASN A 313 -2.30 29.90 -36.86
C ASN A 313 -3.37 29.42 -37.86
N GLY A 314 -4.63 29.24 -37.43
CA GLY A 314 -5.73 28.78 -38.31
C GLY A 314 -5.62 27.33 -38.83
N SER A 315 -4.59 26.59 -38.42
CA SER A 315 -4.35 25.19 -38.79
C SER A 315 -5.03 24.23 -37.80
N TRP A 316 -5.40 23.03 -38.28
CA TRP A 316 -5.86 21.93 -37.42
C TRP A 316 -4.84 21.57 -36.33
N ALA A 317 -3.56 21.92 -36.51
CA ALA A 317 -2.52 21.80 -35.50
C ALA A 317 -2.84 22.55 -34.19
N ALA A 318 -3.67 23.60 -34.23
CA ALA A 318 -4.13 24.32 -33.04
C ALA A 318 -5.02 23.46 -32.12
N LEU A 319 -5.58 22.34 -32.61
CA LEU A 319 -6.36 21.39 -31.80
C LEU A 319 -5.52 20.35 -31.07
N VAL A 320 -4.24 20.18 -31.45
CA VAL A 320 -3.33 19.22 -30.81
C VAL A 320 -3.23 19.41 -29.30
N PRO A 321 -2.97 20.61 -28.75
CA PRO A 321 -2.89 20.79 -27.30
C PRO A 321 -4.21 20.51 -26.58
N LEU A 322 -5.35 20.76 -27.25
CA LEU A 322 -6.67 20.46 -26.70
C LEU A 322 -6.91 18.96 -26.59
N MET A 323 -6.66 18.22 -27.67
CA MET A 323 -6.86 16.77 -27.71
C MET A 323 -5.84 16.03 -26.84
N ALA A 324 -4.56 16.38 -26.94
CA ALA A 324 -3.51 15.75 -26.15
C ALA A 324 -3.65 16.08 -24.66
N GLY A 325 -3.94 17.34 -24.31
CA GLY A 325 -4.13 17.76 -22.92
C GLY A 325 -5.34 17.12 -22.26
N SER A 326 -6.49 17.09 -22.95
CA SER A 326 -7.69 16.40 -22.43
C SER A 326 -7.46 14.89 -22.25
N LEU A 327 -6.83 14.23 -23.23
CA LEU A 327 -6.51 12.80 -23.12
C LEU A 327 -5.48 12.53 -22.01
N ALA A 328 -4.49 13.40 -21.83
CA ALA A 328 -3.53 13.28 -20.74
C ALA A 328 -4.22 13.32 -19.37
N SER A 329 -5.20 14.20 -19.18
CA SER A 329 -5.98 14.24 -17.94
C SER A 329 -6.83 12.97 -17.74
N VAL A 330 -7.42 12.42 -18.81
CA VAL A 330 -8.16 11.15 -18.74
C VAL A 330 -7.23 9.99 -18.37
N VAL A 331 -6.07 9.90 -19.01
CA VAL A 331 -5.06 8.86 -18.72
C VAL A 331 -4.59 8.96 -17.27
N ASN A 332 -4.27 10.16 -16.80
CA ASN A 332 -3.86 10.41 -15.42
C ASN A 332 -4.97 10.06 -14.41
N ALA A 333 -6.22 10.39 -14.72
CA ALA A 333 -7.38 9.99 -13.91
C ALA A 333 -7.58 8.47 -13.89
N PHE A 334 -7.41 7.78 -15.01
CA PHE A 334 -7.56 6.34 -15.08
C PHE A 334 -6.42 5.61 -14.35
N GLU A 335 -5.16 6.04 -14.54
CA GLU A 335 -3.99 5.46 -13.87
C GLU A 335 -4.04 5.62 -12.34
N HIS A 336 -4.16 6.87 -11.87
CA HIS A 336 -4.04 7.17 -10.43
C HIS A 336 -5.39 7.19 -9.70
N GLY A 337 -6.47 7.60 -10.38
CA GLY A 337 -7.83 7.60 -9.83
C GLY A 337 -8.50 6.23 -9.89
N GLY A 338 -8.24 5.46 -10.95
CA GLY A 338 -8.60 4.03 -11.02
C GLY A 338 -7.72 3.13 -10.15
N GLN A 339 -6.69 3.69 -9.50
CA GLN A 339 -5.78 3.01 -8.58
C GLN A 339 -5.16 1.74 -9.18
N ILE A 340 -4.77 1.77 -10.46
CA ILE A 340 -4.29 0.58 -11.18
C ILE A 340 -3.03 0.00 -10.53
N GLY A 341 -2.20 0.86 -9.91
CA GLY A 341 -1.08 0.43 -9.08
C GLY A 341 -1.47 -0.40 -7.85
N MET A 342 -2.52 0.01 -7.15
CA MET A 342 -3.07 -0.74 -6.01
C MET A 342 -3.63 -2.09 -6.49
N VAL A 343 -4.31 -2.11 -7.63
CA VAL A 343 -4.86 -3.34 -8.22
C VAL A 343 -3.74 -4.32 -8.62
N PHE A 344 -2.65 -3.82 -9.21
CA PHE A 344 -1.48 -4.63 -9.52
C PHE A 344 -0.88 -5.28 -8.26
N GLU A 345 -0.67 -4.51 -7.19
CA GLU A 345 -0.14 -5.05 -5.93
C GLU A 345 -1.13 -5.98 -5.22
N MET A 346 -2.43 -5.74 -5.35
CA MET A 346 -3.46 -6.66 -4.87
C MET A 346 -3.31 -8.03 -5.53
N TYR A 347 -3.21 -8.09 -6.87
CA TYR A 347 -2.99 -9.34 -7.59
C TYR A 347 -1.66 -9.99 -7.18
N ARG A 348 -0.59 -9.20 -7.07
CA ARG A 348 0.73 -9.67 -6.63
C ARG A 348 0.69 -10.31 -5.24
N ASN A 349 -0.04 -9.69 -4.30
CA ASN A 349 -0.25 -10.19 -2.95
C ASN A 349 -1.15 -11.45 -2.95
N CYS A 350 -2.21 -11.51 -3.76
CA CYS A 350 -3.03 -12.72 -3.88
C CYS A 350 -2.24 -13.90 -4.46
N GLY A 351 -1.49 -13.69 -5.55
CA GLY A 351 -0.60 -14.69 -6.11
C GLY A 351 0.41 -15.20 -5.06
N GLY A 352 1.05 -14.28 -4.34
CA GLY A 352 2.01 -14.64 -3.28
C GLY A 352 1.38 -15.44 -2.15
N PHE A 353 0.13 -15.15 -1.80
CA PHE A 353 -0.63 -15.89 -0.80
C PHE A 353 -0.86 -17.34 -1.23
N PHE A 354 -1.29 -17.56 -2.48
CA PHE A 354 -1.52 -18.91 -3.00
C PHE A 354 -0.22 -19.69 -3.20
N THR A 355 0.84 -19.05 -3.70
CA THR A 355 2.17 -19.67 -3.78
C THR A 355 2.68 -20.09 -2.40
N LEU A 356 2.50 -19.24 -1.38
CA LEU A 356 2.88 -19.59 -0.01
C LEU A 356 2.04 -20.75 0.53
N LEU A 357 0.74 -20.76 0.25
CA LEU A 357 -0.17 -21.84 0.66
C LEU A 357 0.24 -23.16 0.01
N GLU A 358 0.50 -23.15 -1.30
CA GLU A 358 0.97 -24.29 -2.08
C GLU A 358 2.28 -24.85 -1.50
N GLN A 359 3.29 -24.00 -1.32
CA GLN A 359 4.58 -24.40 -0.74
C GLN A 359 4.43 -24.97 0.67
N THR A 360 3.52 -24.40 1.49
CA THR A 360 3.25 -24.89 2.84
C THR A 360 2.66 -26.30 2.81
N ILE A 361 1.68 -26.55 1.95
CA ILE A 361 1.05 -27.87 1.82
C ILE A 361 2.08 -28.87 1.26
N GLN A 362 2.81 -28.50 0.21
CA GLN A 362 3.83 -29.37 -0.40
C GLN A 362 4.92 -29.75 0.61
N ALA A 363 5.49 -28.78 1.32
CA ALA A 363 6.53 -29.04 2.33
C ALA A 363 6.01 -29.94 3.47
N THR A 364 4.74 -29.79 3.85
CA THR A 364 4.10 -30.64 4.86
C THR A 364 3.94 -32.08 4.36
N LEU A 365 3.54 -32.27 3.10
CA LEU A 365 3.39 -33.59 2.46
C LEU A 365 4.74 -34.28 2.21
N GLU A 366 5.81 -33.53 1.98
CA GLU A 366 7.17 -34.08 1.75
C GLU A 366 7.91 -34.45 3.04
N GLU A 367 7.58 -33.86 4.18
CA GLU A 367 8.21 -34.17 5.47
C GLU A 367 7.92 -35.61 5.88
N LYS A 368 8.92 -36.50 5.87
CA LYS A 368 8.72 -37.93 6.19
C LYS A 368 8.52 -38.19 7.68
N ASN A 369 8.98 -37.29 8.56
CA ASN A 369 8.85 -37.49 10.00
C ASN A 369 7.49 -36.97 10.46
N LEU A 370 6.56 -37.88 10.78
CA LEU A 370 5.23 -37.51 11.28
C LEU A 370 5.32 -36.63 12.53
N ASP A 371 6.28 -36.88 13.44
CA ASP A 371 6.48 -36.07 14.65
C ASP A 371 6.89 -34.60 14.38
N LYS A 372 7.36 -34.30 13.16
CA LYS A 372 7.68 -32.93 12.73
C LYS A 372 6.53 -32.25 12.01
N ARG A 373 5.53 -33.01 11.56
CA ARG A 373 4.33 -32.45 10.93
C ARG A 373 3.42 -31.87 11.97
N GLU A 374 2.76 -30.77 11.61
CA GLU A 374 1.57 -30.34 12.33
C GLU A 374 0.51 -31.46 12.27
N ASN A 375 -0.31 -31.58 13.32
CA ASN A 375 -1.44 -32.51 13.34
C ASN A 375 -2.32 -32.33 12.10
N GLY A 376 -2.65 -33.44 11.43
CA GLY A 376 -3.34 -33.43 10.13
C GLY A 376 -4.70 -32.74 10.15
N GLU A 377 -5.51 -32.97 11.18
CA GLU A 377 -6.84 -32.34 11.31
C GLU A 377 -6.75 -30.82 11.53
N VAL A 378 -5.79 -30.39 12.36
CA VAL A 378 -5.52 -28.96 12.58
C VAL A 378 -5.00 -28.30 11.31
N PHE A 379 -4.12 -29.00 10.58
CA PHE A 379 -3.58 -28.53 9.31
C PHE A 379 -4.67 -28.37 8.26
N GLU A 380 -5.53 -29.38 8.10
CA GLU A 380 -6.68 -29.36 7.19
C GLU A 380 -7.60 -28.19 7.50
N MET A 381 -7.94 -27.98 8.78
CA MET A 381 -8.77 -26.86 9.21
C MET A 381 -8.13 -25.51 8.87
N LYS A 382 -6.81 -25.36 9.05
CA LYS A 382 -6.09 -24.14 8.67
C LYS A 382 -6.13 -23.89 7.17
N VAL A 383 -5.94 -24.92 6.35
CA VAL A 383 -6.00 -24.80 4.88
C VAL A 383 -7.41 -24.42 4.45
N ALA A 384 -8.43 -25.09 4.99
CA ALA A 384 -9.84 -24.79 4.70
C ALA A 384 -10.17 -23.33 5.05
N MET A 385 -9.79 -22.87 6.25
CA MET A 385 -9.99 -21.48 6.66
C MET A 385 -9.24 -20.48 5.79
N LYS A 386 -7.99 -20.77 5.40
CA LYS A 386 -7.22 -19.91 4.47
C LYS A 386 -7.87 -19.81 3.09
N LEU A 387 -8.61 -20.82 2.66
CA LEU A 387 -9.36 -20.82 1.41
C LEU A 387 -10.81 -20.33 1.57
N GLY A 388 -11.24 -19.95 2.78
CA GLY A 388 -12.61 -19.52 3.06
C GLY A 388 -13.65 -20.65 2.95
N ARG A 389 -13.22 -21.89 3.19
CA ARG A 389 -14.05 -23.09 3.12
C ARG A 389 -14.22 -23.73 4.50
N SER A 390 -15.30 -24.45 4.70
CA SER A 390 -15.34 -25.46 5.78
C SER A 390 -14.48 -26.66 5.40
N VAL A 391 -14.10 -27.48 6.40
CA VAL A 391 -13.38 -28.73 6.17
C VAL A 391 -14.14 -29.64 5.19
N SER A 392 -15.45 -29.81 5.38
CA SER A 392 -16.28 -30.63 4.48
C SER A 392 -16.33 -30.10 3.04
N GLU A 393 -16.32 -28.78 2.86
CA GLU A 393 -16.28 -28.18 1.53
C GLU A 393 -14.91 -28.32 0.85
N LEU A 394 -13.84 -28.34 1.63
CA LEU A 394 -12.48 -28.58 1.14
C LEU A 394 -12.35 -30.04 0.64
N ARG A 395 -12.82 -31.02 1.41
CA ARG A 395 -12.83 -32.43 0.98
C ARG A 395 -13.68 -32.63 -0.28
N ARG A 396 -14.86 -32.00 -0.35
CA ARG A 396 -15.71 -32.04 -1.56
C ARG A 396 -15.01 -31.47 -2.79
N LEU A 397 -14.24 -30.38 -2.63
CA LEU A 397 -13.44 -29.82 -3.71
C LEU A 397 -12.40 -30.82 -4.19
N ALA A 398 -11.67 -31.46 -3.26
CA ALA A 398 -10.68 -32.49 -3.59
C ALA A 398 -11.31 -33.67 -4.33
N SER A 399 -12.43 -34.23 -3.86
CA SER A 399 -13.13 -35.33 -4.54
C SER A 399 -13.62 -34.94 -5.93
N LYS A 400 -14.11 -33.71 -6.09
CA LYS A 400 -14.53 -33.17 -7.39
C LYS A 400 -13.34 -33.02 -8.33
N SER A 401 -12.19 -32.58 -7.81
CA SER A 401 -10.93 -32.49 -8.57
C SER A 401 -10.46 -33.84 -9.06
N ALA A 402 -10.37 -34.83 -8.19
CA ALA A 402 -10.00 -36.20 -8.55
C ALA A 402 -10.94 -36.76 -9.63
N SER A 403 -12.27 -36.58 -9.48
CA SER A 403 -13.26 -37.03 -10.47
C SER A 403 -13.11 -36.35 -11.83
N CYS A 404 -12.85 -35.04 -11.84
CA CYS A 404 -12.59 -34.27 -13.05
C CYS A 404 -11.30 -34.74 -13.76
N CYS A 405 -10.23 -34.95 -13.00
CA CYS A 405 -8.96 -35.46 -13.50
C CYS A 405 -9.14 -36.84 -14.17
N MET A 406 -9.87 -37.76 -13.54
CA MET A 406 -10.18 -39.08 -14.12
C MET A 406 -10.96 -38.99 -15.44
N LYS A 407 -11.78 -37.95 -15.62
CA LYS A 407 -12.56 -37.71 -16.83
C LYS A 407 -11.79 -36.91 -17.89
N GLY A 408 -10.56 -36.46 -17.60
CA GLY A 408 -9.78 -35.58 -18.47
C GLY A 408 -10.38 -34.17 -18.60
N ILE A 409 -11.20 -33.76 -17.65
CA ILE A 409 -11.88 -32.45 -17.63
C ILE A 409 -11.23 -31.58 -16.57
N THR A 410 -11.07 -30.28 -16.85
CA THR A 410 -10.60 -29.32 -15.84
C THR A 410 -11.71 -29.00 -14.86
N VAL A 411 -11.41 -29.01 -13.55
CA VAL A 411 -12.32 -28.47 -12.53
C VAL A 411 -12.64 -27.03 -12.88
N ASP A 412 -13.90 -26.62 -12.82
CA ASP A 412 -14.28 -25.23 -13.12
C ASP A 412 -14.18 -24.29 -11.89
N GLU A 413 -14.26 -24.88 -10.70
CA GLU A 413 -14.30 -24.20 -9.40
C GLU A 413 -12.91 -23.78 -8.89
N PHE A 414 -12.77 -22.56 -8.37
CA PHE A 414 -11.57 -22.06 -7.70
C PHE A 414 -11.38 -22.72 -6.32
N ALA A 415 -10.13 -22.86 -5.86
CA ALA A 415 -9.88 -23.37 -4.52
C ALA A 415 -10.30 -22.35 -3.46
N SER A 416 -10.02 -21.07 -3.68
CA SER A 416 -10.48 -20.00 -2.81
C SER A 416 -11.96 -19.69 -2.99
N LYS A 417 -12.64 -19.38 -1.87
CA LYS A 417 -13.95 -18.70 -1.84
C LYS A 417 -13.87 -17.27 -1.32
N LEU A 418 -12.67 -16.82 -0.94
CA LEU A 418 -12.48 -15.51 -0.31
C LEU A 418 -12.42 -14.36 -1.31
N PHE A 419 -12.11 -14.65 -2.57
CA PHE A 419 -11.85 -13.66 -3.60
C PHE A 419 -12.67 -13.93 -4.85
#